data_AF-A0A9P7RE87-F1
#
_entry.id   AF-A0A9P7RE87-F1
#
_cell.length_a   1.000
_cell.length_b   1.000
_cell.length_c   1.000
_cell.angle_alpha   90.00
_cell.angle_beta   90.00
_cell.angle_gamma   90.00
#
_symmetry.space_group_name_H-M   'P 1'
#
loop_
_entity.id
_entity.type
_entity.pdbx_description
1 polymer ?
#
loop_
_entity_poly.entity_id
_entity_poly.type
_entity_poly.pdbx_seq_one_letter_code
_entity_poly.pdbx_strand_id
1 'polypeptide(L)'
;MPPPSRRKGQMLIIRAQELEAEINELKKDLDLSEFAVPVSKLKEQGKTEGALKRLDEFLVAEAGAKMSDLYSVMLTECGSYFGEQHRDAKAKGKMEWTPLPIDTPKTREEVIELRRTSAKDNAKDPTEPTKL
;
A
#
# COMPACT_ATOMS: atom_id res chain seq x y z
N MET A 1 -0.78 21.36 24.49
CA MET A 1 -0.50 20.44 23.37
C MET A 1 0.17 21.23 22.25
N PRO A 2 1.20 20.70 21.58
CA PRO A 2 1.76 21.37 20.40
C PRO A 2 0.72 21.41 19.27
N PRO A 3 0.68 22.50 18.48
CA PRO A 3 -0.33 22.66 17.42
C PRO A 3 -0.19 21.57 16.34
N PRO A 4 -1.31 21.13 15.74
CA PRO A 4 -1.27 20.18 14.63
C PRO A 4 -0.60 20.84 13.44
N SER A 5 0.67 20.52 13.19
CA SER A 5 1.38 21.04 12.01
C SER A 5 0.89 20.30 10.78
N ARG A 6 0.36 21.01 9.78
CA ARG A 6 -0.10 20.45 8.48
C ARG A 6 0.98 19.68 7.70
N ARG A 7 2.25 19.88 8.05
CA ARG A 7 3.32 19.06 7.51
C ARG A 7 3.05 17.58 7.87
N LYS A 8 2.32 17.27 8.99
CA LYS A 8 2.09 16.01 9.78
C LYS A 8 2.30 14.69 9.06
N GLY A 9 1.50 14.59 8.02
CA GLY A 9 1.30 13.42 7.21
C GLY A 9 1.51 13.73 5.75
N GLN A 10 2.27 14.77 5.39
CA GLN A 10 2.65 15.03 4.00
C GLN A 10 3.26 13.77 3.37
N MET A 11 4.08 13.04 4.12
CA MET A 11 4.66 11.78 3.63
C MET A 11 3.59 10.73 3.32
N LEU A 12 2.63 10.51 4.23
CA LEU A 12 1.53 9.59 4.01
C LEU A 12 0.65 10.01 2.82
N ILE A 13 0.34 11.31 2.72
CA ILE A 13 -0.46 11.85 1.62
C ILE A 13 0.25 11.64 0.28
N ILE A 14 1.54 11.97 0.20
CA ILE A 14 2.34 11.81 -1.02
C ILE A 14 2.38 10.33 -1.43
N ARG A 15 2.71 9.42 -0.51
CA ARG A 15 2.76 7.98 -0.82
C ARG A 15 1.41 7.40 -1.22
N ALA A 16 0.33 7.85 -0.59
CA ALA A 16 -1.01 7.42 -0.97
C ALA A 16 -1.38 7.90 -2.39
N GLN A 17 -1.03 9.15 -2.73
CA GLN A 17 -1.26 9.70 -4.07
C GLN A 17 -0.43 8.99 -5.14
N GLU A 18 0.83 8.66 -4.84
CA GLU A 18 1.69 7.90 -5.75
C GLU A 18 1.12 6.49 -6.01
N LEU A 19 0.70 5.78 -4.95
CA LEU A 19 0.10 4.46 -5.07
C LEU A 19 -1.24 4.51 -5.81
N GLU A 20 -2.08 5.50 -5.52
CA GLU A 20 -3.35 5.70 -6.23
C GLU A 20 -3.14 6.00 -7.72
N ALA A 21 -2.15 6.84 -8.05
CA ALA A 21 -1.79 7.13 -9.44
C ALA A 21 -1.33 5.86 -10.16
N GLU A 22 -0.48 5.04 -9.53
CA GLU A 22 -0.05 3.75 -10.08
C GLU A 22 -1.24 2.82 -10.36
N ILE A 23 -2.13 2.62 -9.37
CA ILE A 23 -3.33 1.78 -9.53
C ILE A 23 -4.24 2.33 -10.63
N ASN A 24 -4.36 3.66 -10.75
CA ASN A 24 -5.17 4.31 -11.78
C ASN A 24 -4.62 4.12 -13.19
N GLU A 25 -3.32 3.97 -13.34
CA GLU A 25 -2.71 3.59 -14.62
C GLU A 25 -2.95 2.11 -14.92
N LEU A 26 -2.68 1.23 -13.95
CA LEU A 26 -2.84 -0.22 -14.13
C LEU A 26 -4.30 -0.63 -14.41
N LYS A 27 -5.27 -0.01 -13.75
CA LYS A 27 -6.69 -0.39 -13.92
C LYS A 27 -7.21 -0.19 -15.35
N LYS A 28 -6.51 0.57 -16.21
CA LYS A 28 -6.88 0.76 -17.61
C LYS A 28 -6.81 -0.56 -18.41
N ASP A 29 -5.93 -1.47 -18.00
CA ASP A 29 -5.71 -2.77 -18.64
C ASP A 29 -6.46 -3.92 -17.95
N LEU A 30 -7.18 -3.61 -16.86
CA LEU A 30 -7.94 -4.59 -16.09
C LEU A 30 -9.30 -4.88 -16.76
N ASP A 31 -9.45 -6.07 -17.32
CA ASP A 31 -10.73 -6.57 -17.80
C ASP A 31 -11.48 -7.39 -16.73
N LEU A 32 -12.66 -6.90 -16.35
CA LEU A 32 -13.61 -7.58 -15.46
C LEU A 32 -14.96 -7.85 -16.13
N SER A 33 -15.06 -7.73 -17.45
CA SER A 33 -16.32 -7.85 -18.20
C SER A 33 -17.04 -9.16 -17.94
N GLU A 34 -16.30 -10.27 -17.82
CA GLU A 34 -16.83 -11.60 -17.52
C GLU A 34 -17.59 -11.65 -16.18
N PHE A 35 -17.22 -10.79 -15.23
CA PHE A 35 -17.72 -10.83 -13.86
C PHE A 35 -18.65 -9.66 -13.50
N ALA A 36 -18.37 -8.47 -14.02
CA ALA A 36 -18.93 -7.21 -13.54
C ALA A 36 -19.69 -6.39 -14.61
N VAL A 37 -19.87 -6.92 -15.83
CA VAL A 37 -20.63 -6.24 -16.88
C VAL A 37 -21.87 -7.05 -17.29
N PRO A 38 -23.10 -6.51 -17.09
CA PRO A 38 -23.41 -5.28 -16.32
C PRO A 38 -23.09 -5.45 -14.82
N VAL A 39 -22.95 -4.36 -14.06
CA VAL A 39 -22.58 -4.40 -12.62
C VAL A 39 -23.53 -5.28 -11.79
N SER A 40 -24.79 -5.44 -12.22
CA SER A 40 -25.76 -6.35 -11.59
C SER A 40 -25.30 -7.81 -11.58
N LYS A 41 -24.44 -8.22 -12.53
CA LYS A 41 -23.85 -9.56 -12.65
C LYS A 41 -23.05 -9.96 -11.42
N LEU A 42 -22.49 -9.00 -10.68
CA LEU A 42 -21.76 -9.28 -9.44
C LEU A 42 -22.63 -9.99 -8.38
N LYS A 43 -23.95 -9.82 -8.43
CA LYS A 43 -24.89 -10.46 -7.50
C LYS A 43 -25.11 -11.95 -7.80
N GLU A 44 -24.73 -12.41 -8.99
CA GLU A 44 -24.79 -13.82 -9.34
C GLU A 44 -23.74 -14.60 -8.55
N GLN A 45 -24.07 -15.85 -8.23
CA GLN A 45 -23.20 -16.71 -7.44
C GLN A 45 -21.81 -16.83 -8.08
N GLY A 46 -20.76 -16.57 -7.29
CA GLY A 46 -19.37 -16.70 -7.74
C GLY A 46 -18.84 -15.55 -8.60
N LYS A 47 -19.67 -14.57 -8.98
CA LYS A 47 -19.23 -13.45 -9.83
C LYS A 47 -18.44 -12.41 -9.04
N THR A 48 -18.82 -12.12 -7.80
CA THR A 48 -18.04 -11.25 -6.93
C THR A 48 -16.68 -11.88 -6.61
N GLU A 49 -16.66 -13.16 -6.23
CA GLU A 49 -15.42 -13.89 -5.94
C GLU A 49 -14.52 -13.99 -7.17
N GLY A 50 -15.10 -14.26 -8.35
CA GLY A 50 -14.36 -14.27 -9.61
C GLY A 50 -13.74 -12.92 -9.95
N ALA A 51 -14.49 -11.82 -9.79
CA ALA A 51 -13.98 -10.46 -9.99
C ALA A 51 -12.82 -10.14 -9.03
N LEU A 52 -12.99 -10.45 -7.74
CA LEU A 52 -11.96 -10.22 -6.72
C LEU A 52 -10.70 -11.04 -7.01
N LYS A 53 -10.86 -12.32 -7.39
CA LYS A 53 -9.73 -13.18 -7.75
C LYS A 53 -8.99 -12.65 -8.97
N ARG A 54 -9.71 -12.22 -10.01
CA ARG A 54 -9.11 -11.67 -11.23
C ARG A 54 -8.36 -10.36 -10.95
N LEU A 55 -8.88 -9.52 -10.07
CA LEU A 55 -8.23 -8.30 -9.59
C LEU A 55 -6.94 -8.62 -8.82
N ASP A 56 -6.99 -9.57 -7.88
CA ASP A 56 -5.82 -10.01 -7.12
C ASP A 56 -4.71 -10.54 -8.04
N GLU A 57 -5.05 -11.43 -8.98
CA GLU A 57 -4.10 -12.00 -9.94
C GLU A 57 -3.48 -10.91 -10.83
N PHE A 58 -4.29 -9.95 -11.29
CA PHE A 58 -3.82 -8.82 -12.08
C PHE A 58 -2.80 -7.97 -11.32
N LEU A 59 -3.12 -7.58 -10.09
CA LEU A 59 -2.22 -6.74 -9.28
C LEU A 59 -0.94 -7.48 -8.86
N VAL A 60 -1.02 -8.79 -8.58
CA VAL A 60 0.17 -9.60 -8.32
C VAL A 60 1.10 -9.64 -9.54
N ALA A 61 0.54 -9.75 -10.74
CA ALA A 61 1.32 -9.74 -11.98
C ALA A 61 1.97 -8.35 -12.23
N GLU A 62 1.17 -7.28 -12.20
CA GLU A 62 1.57 -5.94 -12.66
C GLU A 62 2.21 -5.05 -11.60
N ALA A 63 1.83 -5.22 -10.33
CA ALA A 63 2.30 -4.42 -9.19
C ALA A 63 3.08 -5.25 -8.15
N GLY A 64 3.13 -6.58 -8.33
CA GLY A 64 3.91 -7.51 -7.51
C GLY A 64 3.22 -8.02 -6.25
N ALA A 65 2.05 -7.49 -5.88
CA ALA A 65 1.33 -7.90 -4.68
C ALA A 65 -0.17 -7.58 -4.78
N LYS A 66 -0.98 -8.12 -3.84
CA LYS A 66 -2.41 -7.83 -3.76
C LYS A 66 -2.66 -6.41 -3.25
N MET A 67 -3.86 -5.87 -3.48
CA MET A 67 -4.21 -4.51 -3.06
C MET A 67 -3.95 -4.27 -1.57
N SER A 68 -4.34 -5.21 -0.70
CA SER A 68 -4.12 -5.11 0.75
C SER A 68 -2.63 -5.00 1.11
N ASP A 69 -1.78 -5.77 0.41
CA ASP A 69 -0.34 -5.79 0.65
C ASP A 69 0.30 -4.49 0.18
N LEU A 70 -0.14 -3.94 -0.96
CA LEU A 70 0.34 -2.64 -1.47
C LEU A 70 0.13 -1.52 -0.45
N TYR A 71 -1.08 -1.42 0.11
CA TYR A 71 -1.37 -0.45 1.17
C TYR A 71 -0.63 -0.75 2.47
N SER A 72 -0.50 -2.03 2.85
CA SER A 72 0.24 -2.44 4.05
C SER A 72 1.72 -2.06 3.98
N VAL A 73 2.37 -2.31 2.84
CA VAL A 73 3.77 -1.91 2.59
C VAL A 73 3.90 -0.38 2.67
N MET A 74 3.02 0.36 1.98
CA MET A 74 3.03 1.82 2.03
C MET A 74 2.87 2.36 3.47
N LEU A 75 1.95 1.80 4.25
CA LEU A 75 1.75 2.18 5.65
C LEU A 75 2.96 1.84 6.52
N THR A 76 3.60 0.70 6.27
CA THR A 76 4.82 0.26 6.99
C THR A 76 6.00 1.17 6.71
N GLU A 77 6.19 1.57 5.45
CA GLU A 77 7.21 2.55 5.05
C GLU A 77 6.98 3.91 5.72
N CYS A 78 5.73 4.40 5.70
CA CYS A 78 5.37 5.64 6.38
C CYS A 78 5.61 5.54 7.89
N GLY A 79 5.24 4.43 8.52
CA GLY A 79 5.46 4.18 9.94
C GLY A 79 6.95 4.20 10.31
N SER A 80 7.78 3.53 9.51
CA SER A 80 9.24 3.52 9.68
C SER A 80 9.84 4.91 9.58
N TYR A 81 9.40 5.70 8.59
CA TYR A 81 9.79 7.10 8.43
C TYR A 81 9.46 7.93 9.68
N PHE A 82 8.24 7.81 10.23
CA PHE A 82 7.87 8.52 11.46
C PHE A 82 8.65 8.04 12.69
N GLY A 83 8.99 6.75 12.76
CA GLY A 83 9.83 6.20 13.82
C GLY A 83 11.26 6.75 13.79
N GLU A 84 11.86 6.85 12.60
CA GLU A 84 13.18 7.44 12.39
C GLU A 84 13.19 8.93 12.70
N GLN A 85 12.19 9.66 12.22
CA GLN A 85 11.96 11.06 12.54
C GLN A 85 11.97 11.33 14.05
N HIS A 86 11.21 10.53 14.79
CA HIS A 86 11.13 10.67 16.23
C HIS A 86 12.46 10.38 16.92
N ARG A 87 13.21 9.37 16.44
CA ARG A 87 14.55 9.05 16.95
C ARG A 87 15.54 10.19 16.70
N ASP A 88 15.55 10.74 15.49
CA ASP A 88 16.44 11.85 15.09
C ASP A 88 16.14 13.14 15.88
N ALA A 89 14.86 13.49 16.00
CA ALA A 89 14.39 14.63 16.79
C ALA A 89 14.83 14.51 18.27
N LYS A 90 14.64 13.32 18.86
CA LYS A 90 15.08 13.02 20.23
C LYS A 90 16.60 13.14 20.39
N ALA A 91 17.38 12.61 19.44
CA ALA A 91 18.84 12.68 19.47
C ALA A 91 19.36 14.13 19.35
N LYS A 92 18.69 14.96 18.54
CA LYS A 92 19.05 16.38 18.33
C LYS A 92 18.53 17.32 19.42
N GLY A 93 17.76 16.83 20.39
CA GLY A 93 17.10 17.66 21.41
C GLY A 93 16.08 18.65 20.82
N LYS A 94 15.70 18.47 19.55
CA LYS A 94 14.74 19.33 18.84
C LYS A 94 13.39 18.62 18.82
N MET A 95 12.42 19.18 19.54
CA MET A 95 11.03 18.69 19.52
C MET A 95 10.26 19.21 18.29
N GLU A 96 10.87 20.13 17.55
CA GLU A 96 10.34 20.67 16.31
C GLU A 96 10.60 19.69 15.17
N TRP A 97 9.61 19.54 14.31
CA TRP A 97 9.69 18.55 13.26
C TRP A 97 10.44 19.04 12.02
N THR A 98 11.40 18.23 11.59
CA THR A 98 12.20 18.39 10.37
C THR A 98 11.96 17.21 9.43
N PRO A 99 11.51 17.40 8.18
CA PRO A 99 11.43 16.31 7.21
C PRO A 99 12.81 15.65 7.02
N LEU A 100 12.85 14.32 7.08
CA LEU A 100 13.98 13.49 6.69
C LEU A 100 14.00 13.47 5.16
N PRO A 101 15.19 13.39 4.54
CA PRO A 101 15.29 13.13 3.11
C PRO A 101 14.40 11.94 2.75
N ILE A 102 13.50 12.14 1.79
CA ILE A 102 12.79 11.02 1.19
C ILE A 102 13.82 10.36 0.27
N ASP A 103 14.07 9.06 0.45
CA ASP A 103 14.96 8.32 -0.42
C ASP A 103 14.57 8.51 -1.88
N THR A 104 15.59 8.54 -2.76
CA THR A 104 15.39 8.66 -4.20
C THR A 104 14.38 7.63 -4.72
N PRO A 105 13.56 7.98 -5.73
CA PRO A 105 12.57 7.06 -6.25
C PRO A 105 13.26 5.79 -6.75
N LYS A 106 12.90 4.67 -6.12
CA LYS A 106 13.21 3.32 -6.61
C LYS A 106 12.61 3.17 -8.01
N THR A 107 13.29 2.46 -8.89
CA THR A 107 12.71 2.08 -10.19
C THR A 107 11.45 1.25 -9.98
N ARG A 108 10.55 1.23 -10.97
CA ARG A 108 9.29 0.47 -10.87
C ARG A 108 9.57 -1.02 -10.58
N GLU A 109 10.61 -1.56 -11.19
CA GLU A 109 11.05 -2.93 -11.05
C GLU A 109 11.50 -3.23 -9.61
N GLU A 110 12.31 -2.35 -9.01
CA GLU A 110 12.75 -2.48 -7.62
C GLU A 110 11.58 -2.40 -6.63
N VAL A 111 10.59 -1.53 -6.91
CA VAL A 111 9.37 -1.43 -6.10
C VAL A 111 8.55 -2.72 -6.17
N ILE A 112 8.40 -3.30 -7.37
CA ILE A 112 7.68 -4.56 -7.58
C ILE A 112 8.40 -5.71 -6.85
N GLU A 113 9.73 -5.81 -6.96
CA GLU A 113 10.49 -6.84 -6.25
C GLU A 113 10.38 -6.70 -4.74
N LEU A 114 10.51 -5.47 -4.21
CA LEU A 114 10.31 -5.19 -2.79
C LEU A 114 8.94 -5.69 -2.33
N ARG A 115 7.87 -5.30 -3.03
CA ARG A 115 6.50 -5.71 -2.71
C ARG A 115 6.32 -7.22 -2.72
N ARG A 116 6.92 -7.94 -3.69
CA ARG A 116 6.91 -9.40 -3.74
C ARG A 116 7.62 -10.03 -2.53
N THR A 117 8.72 -9.45 -2.08
CA THR A 117 9.43 -9.94 -0.88
C THR A 117 8.63 -9.68 0.39
N SER A 118 8.09 -8.47 0.56
CA SER A 118 7.27 -8.11 1.72
C SER A 118 5.98 -8.92 1.81
N ALA A 119 5.31 -9.19 0.68
CA ALA A 119 4.11 -10.03 0.65
C ALA A 119 4.41 -11.48 1.06
N LYS A 120 5.59 -12.02 0.69
CA LYS A 120 6.02 -13.36 1.13
C LYS A 120 6.28 -13.42 2.63
N ASP A 121 6.82 -12.36 3.21
CA ASP A 121 7.09 -12.31 4.65
C ASP A 121 5.80 -12.11 5.45
N ASN A 122 4.85 -11.31 4.95
CA ASN A 122 3.50 -11.21 5.51
C ASN A 122 2.74 -12.55 5.45
N ALA A 123 2.90 -13.34 4.38
CA ALA A 123 2.29 -14.66 4.26
C ALA A 123 2.90 -15.72 5.20
N LYS A 124 4.10 -15.48 5.74
CA LYS A 124 4.79 -16.38 6.69
C LYS A 124 4.46 -16.10 8.15
N ASP A 125 3.74 -15.01 8.46
CA ASP A 125 3.23 -14.71 9.80
C ASP A 125 1.72 -15.02 9.89
N PRO A 126 1.31 -16.30 9.99
CA PRO A 126 -0.07 -16.65 10.28
C PRO A 126 -0.29 -16.39 11.76
N THR A 127 -0.73 -15.18 12.12
CA THR A 127 -1.23 -14.91 13.45
C THR A 127 -2.37 -15.91 13.73
N GLU A 128 -2.22 -16.67 14.81
CA GLU A 128 -3.15 -17.72 15.26
C GLU A 128 -4.62 -17.28 15.18
N PRO A 129 -5.56 -18.20 14.85
CA PRO A 129 -6.97 -17.87 14.90
C PRO A 129 -7.34 -17.46 16.32
N THR A 130 -7.68 -16.19 16.48
CA THR A 130 -8.32 -15.68 17.69
C THR A 130 -9.63 -16.44 17.85
N LYS A 131 -9.65 -17.43 18.74
CA LYS A 131 -10.86 -18.15 19.13
C LYS A 131 -11.81 -17.12 19.77
N LEU A 132 -12.95 -16.89 19.13
CA LEU A 132 -14.16 -16.38 19.77
C LEU A 132 -14.81 -17.50 20.59
#